data_AF-A0A7X3YVS5-F1
#
_entry.id   AF-A0A7X3YVS5-F1
#
_cell.length_a   1.000
_cell.length_b   1.000
_cell.length_c   1.000
_cell.angle_alpha   90.00
_cell.angle_beta   90.00
_cell.angle_gamma   90.00
#
_symmetry.space_group_name_H-M   'P 1'
#
loop_
_entity.id
_entity.type
_entity.pdbx_description
1 polymer ?
#
loop_
_entity_poly.entity_id
_entity_poly.type
_entity_poly.pdbx_seq_one_letter_code
_entity_poly.pdbx_strand_id
1 'polypeptide(L)'
;MTPAARWGSEGHVSASADEIQRHVVSQLAHGTTVLAVKYEKGVVIVGDRRAIEGYQVASRRMEKVFKTDSHSAIAIAGAAGPCMEMAKLFGIELEHYEKLDGVPLSCEGKANRLGQMVKANLPMVIQGLVVIPLFVGFDLKQQEGRIFKYDVTGGKYEETEYHAVGSGGKDARVTIKERFHKNLSQPEAISLGLQAILSAAEEDLGTGGPDAFRGIYPTIKIVDVQGVRDVEESEVASQCDQLAQSRPGGES
;
A
#
# COMPACT_ATOMS: atom_id res chain seq x y z
N MET A 1 -14.73 65.76 -30.17
CA MET A 1 -13.92 65.12 -29.09
C MET A 1 -14.54 63.76 -28.81
N THR A 2 -13.95 62.72 -29.36
CA THR A 2 -14.44 61.33 -29.29
C THR A 2 -13.70 60.62 -28.16
N PRO A 3 -14.37 59.84 -27.28
CA PRO A 3 -13.72 59.23 -26.13
C PRO A 3 -12.91 58.00 -26.58
N ALA A 4 -11.62 57.97 -26.25
CA ALA A 4 -10.80 56.78 -26.39
C ALA A 4 -11.05 55.85 -25.20
N ALA A 5 -11.72 54.73 -25.45
CA ALA A 5 -11.85 53.64 -24.48
C ALA A 5 -10.47 53.00 -24.25
N ARG A 6 -9.97 53.11 -23.02
CA ARG A 6 -8.86 52.29 -22.52
C ARG A 6 -9.43 50.91 -22.19
N TRP A 7 -9.28 49.94 -23.09
CA TRP A 7 -9.33 48.54 -22.71
C TRP A 7 -8.07 48.23 -21.88
N GLY A 8 -8.25 48.09 -20.57
CA GLY A 8 -7.24 47.50 -19.70
C GLY A 8 -7.04 46.05 -20.11
N SER A 9 -5.78 45.69 -20.34
CA SER A 9 -5.30 44.34 -20.61
C SER A 9 -5.86 43.36 -19.59
N GLU A 10 -6.69 42.42 -20.03
CA GLU A 10 -6.94 41.18 -19.30
C GLU A 10 -5.58 40.50 -19.08
N GLY A 11 -5.13 40.48 -17.84
CA GLY A 11 -3.94 39.76 -17.45
C GLY A 11 -4.20 38.27 -17.64
N HIS A 12 -3.73 37.71 -18.75
CA HIS A 12 -3.53 36.27 -18.87
C HIS A 12 -2.49 35.87 -17.83
N VAL A 13 -2.96 35.37 -16.69
CA VAL A 13 -2.13 34.69 -15.71
C VAL A 13 -1.76 33.34 -16.33
N SER A 14 -0.59 33.26 -16.98
CA SER A 14 -0.08 31.95 -17.40
C SER A 14 0.39 31.21 -16.16
N ALA A 15 -0.25 30.08 -15.85
CA ALA A 15 0.24 29.19 -14.80
C ALA A 15 1.68 28.78 -15.10
N SER A 16 2.54 28.80 -14.09
CA SER A 16 3.93 28.34 -14.20
C SER A 16 3.97 26.83 -14.51
N ALA A 17 5.07 26.36 -15.11
CA ALA A 17 5.27 24.92 -15.36
C ALA A 17 5.12 24.08 -14.08
N ASP A 18 5.57 24.62 -12.93
CA ASP A 18 5.44 23.99 -11.61
C ASP A 18 4.00 23.91 -11.10
N GLU A 19 3.14 24.87 -11.45
CA GLU A 19 1.72 24.83 -11.10
C GLU A 19 0.96 23.84 -11.98
N ILE A 20 1.28 23.78 -13.27
CA ILE A 20 0.73 22.78 -14.19
C ILE A 20 1.14 21.39 -13.74
N GLN A 21 2.41 21.19 -13.40
CA GLN A 21 2.91 19.90 -12.92
C GLN A 21 2.22 19.48 -11.61
N ARG A 22 2.10 20.38 -10.63
CA ARG A 22 1.38 20.07 -9.37
C ARG A 22 -0.08 19.74 -9.61
N HIS A 23 -0.75 20.49 -10.47
CA HIS A 23 -2.14 20.23 -10.84
C HIS A 23 -2.31 18.83 -11.46
N VAL A 24 -1.50 18.50 -12.48
CA VAL A 24 -1.52 17.18 -13.13
C VAL A 24 -1.24 16.07 -12.13
N VAL A 25 -0.20 16.19 -11.29
CA VAL A 25 0.14 15.17 -10.29
C VAL A 25 -1.00 14.95 -9.29
N SER A 26 -1.65 16.03 -8.85
CA SER A 26 -2.83 15.92 -7.97
C SER A 26 -4.04 15.26 -8.62
N GLN A 27 -4.13 15.25 -9.96
CA GLN A 27 -5.19 14.59 -10.71
C GLN A 27 -4.87 13.12 -11.01
N LEU A 28 -3.71 12.61 -10.59
CA LEU A 28 -3.41 11.21 -10.71
C LEU A 28 -3.99 10.44 -9.54
N ALA A 29 -4.60 9.28 -9.82
CA ALA A 29 -5.10 8.42 -8.78
C ALA A 29 -3.97 8.03 -7.80
N HIS A 30 -4.15 8.40 -6.54
CA HIS A 30 -3.24 8.11 -5.41
C HIS A 30 -4.06 7.88 -4.13
N GLY A 31 -3.40 7.88 -2.96
CA GLY A 31 -4.07 7.66 -1.67
C GLY A 31 -4.13 6.18 -1.35
N THR A 32 -3.37 5.79 -0.33
CA THR A 32 -3.18 4.38 0.03
C THR A 32 -2.78 4.26 1.47
N THR A 33 -3.28 3.24 2.15
CA THR A 33 -2.66 2.68 3.33
C THR A 33 -2.50 1.18 3.12
N VAL A 34 -1.24 0.75 3.16
CA VAL A 34 -0.87 -0.67 3.15
C VAL A 34 0.05 -0.95 4.32
N LEU A 35 -0.04 -2.14 4.88
CA LEU A 35 0.70 -2.52 6.07
C LEU A 35 1.04 -4.01 6.06
N ALA A 36 2.01 -4.38 6.88
CA ALA A 36 2.36 -5.76 7.14
C ALA A 36 2.59 -5.97 8.64
N VAL A 37 2.19 -7.14 9.13
CA VAL A 37 2.36 -7.56 10.53
C VAL A 37 2.88 -8.99 10.55
N LYS A 38 4.03 -9.20 11.20
CA LYS A 38 4.58 -10.53 11.45
C LYS A 38 3.79 -11.21 12.56
N TYR A 39 3.55 -12.51 12.38
CA TYR A 39 2.92 -13.39 13.36
C TYR A 39 3.76 -14.65 13.51
N GLU A 40 3.44 -15.53 14.47
CA GLU A 40 4.27 -16.67 14.87
C GLU A 40 4.76 -17.53 13.68
N LYS A 41 3.92 -17.71 12.66
CA LYS A 41 4.19 -18.64 11.54
C LYS A 41 4.37 -17.96 10.19
N GLY A 42 4.40 -16.63 10.14
CA GLY A 42 4.45 -15.92 8.87
C GLY A 42 4.24 -14.41 8.98
N VAL A 43 3.71 -13.84 7.92
CA VAL A 43 3.41 -12.41 7.84
C VAL A 43 2.09 -12.19 7.10
N VAL A 44 1.29 -11.27 7.61
CA VAL A 44 0.07 -10.79 6.95
C VAL A 44 0.38 -9.45 6.29
N ILE A 45 -0.07 -9.25 5.06
CA ILE A 45 0.00 -7.97 4.35
C ILE A 45 -1.42 -7.52 3.98
N VAL A 46 -1.72 -6.26 4.23
CA VAL A 46 -3.06 -5.68 4.13
C VAL A 46 -3.02 -4.41 3.29
N GLY A 47 -4.05 -4.18 2.46
CA GLY A 47 -4.23 -2.95 1.72
C GLY A 47 -5.67 -2.46 1.73
N ASP A 48 -5.83 -1.15 1.90
CA ASP A 48 -7.13 -0.50 1.69
C ASP A 48 -7.53 -0.49 0.20
N ARG A 49 -8.77 -0.11 -0.10
CA ARG A 49 -9.34 -0.21 -1.47
C ARG A 49 -9.60 1.13 -2.16
N ARG A 50 -9.39 2.26 -1.49
CA ARG A 50 -9.72 3.58 -2.02
C ARG A 50 -8.59 4.11 -2.91
N ALA A 51 -8.92 4.83 -3.96
CA ALA A 51 -7.99 5.73 -4.63
C ALA A 51 -8.69 7.07 -4.83
N ILE A 52 -7.95 8.16 -4.69
CA ILE A 52 -8.41 9.53 -4.82
C ILE A 52 -7.66 10.27 -5.92
N GLU A 53 -8.34 11.21 -6.57
CA GLU A 53 -7.78 12.22 -7.49
C GLU A 53 -8.14 13.58 -6.91
N GLY A 54 -7.15 14.27 -6.35
CA GLY A 54 -7.36 15.43 -5.50
C GLY A 54 -8.26 15.09 -4.31
N TYR A 55 -9.49 15.61 -4.32
CA TYR A 55 -10.49 15.36 -3.27
C TYR A 55 -11.63 14.42 -3.71
N GLN A 56 -11.55 13.87 -4.92
CA GLN A 56 -12.57 12.98 -5.47
C GLN A 56 -12.16 11.52 -5.31
N VAL A 57 -13.12 10.65 -5.00
CA VAL A 57 -12.86 9.20 -4.97
C VAL A 57 -12.85 8.67 -6.41
N ALA A 58 -11.66 8.41 -6.93
CA ALA A 58 -11.44 7.85 -8.26
C ALA A 58 -11.78 6.35 -8.31
N SER A 59 -11.46 5.60 -7.25
CA SER A 59 -11.82 4.18 -7.14
C SER A 59 -12.12 3.78 -5.70
N ARG A 60 -12.99 2.77 -5.55
CA ARG A 60 -13.30 2.11 -4.26
C ARG A 60 -12.87 0.65 -4.23
N ARG A 61 -12.36 0.10 -5.33
CA ARG A 61 -12.02 -1.33 -5.46
C ARG A 61 -10.59 -1.56 -5.92
N MET A 62 -9.71 -0.57 -5.73
CA MET A 62 -8.31 -0.68 -6.11
C MET A 62 -7.67 -1.86 -5.38
N GLU A 63 -7.01 -2.75 -6.12
CA GLU A 63 -6.14 -3.77 -5.53
C GLU A 63 -4.78 -3.16 -5.28
N LYS A 64 -4.21 -3.43 -4.11
CA LYS A 64 -2.93 -2.85 -3.70
C LYS A 64 -1.94 -3.87 -3.17
N VAL A 65 -2.40 -5.11 -2.97
CA VAL A 65 -1.60 -6.21 -2.45
C VAL A 65 -1.51 -7.29 -3.52
N PHE A 66 -0.29 -7.59 -3.95
CA PHE A 66 -0.01 -8.48 -5.07
C PHE A 66 0.86 -9.63 -4.62
N LYS A 67 0.46 -10.85 -4.99
CA LYS A 67 1.35 -12.00 -4.92
C LYS A 67 2.46 -11.79 -5.95
N THR A 68 3.71 -11.99 -5.54
CA THR A 68 4.88 -11.82 -6.42
C THR A 68 5.51 -13.16 -6.79
N ASP A 69 5.48 -14.14 -5.88
CA ASP A 69 5.78 -15.55 -6.18
C ASP A 69 5.09 -16.47 -5.17
N SER A 70 5.47 -17.75 -5.13
CA SER A 70 4.90 -18.76 -4.24
C SER A 70 4.95 -18.40 -2.75
N HIS A 71 5.96 -17.66 -2.29
CA HIS A 71 6.23 -17.35 -0.88
C HIS A 71 6.51 -15.85 -0.65
N SER A 72 6.09 -14.98 -1.56
CA SER A 72 6.24 -13.53 -1.38
C SER A 72 5.10 -12.72 -1.97
N ALA A 73 4.86 -11.56 -1.37
CA ALA A 73 3.89 -10.58 -1.81
C ALA A 73 4.45 -9.16 -1.63
N ILE A 74 3.88 -8.22 -2.36
CA ILE A 74 4.13 -6.79 -2.15
C ILE A 74 2.82 -6.05 -1.97
N ALA A 75 2.89 -4.91 -1.28
CA ALA A 75 1.91 -3.87 -1.38
C ALA A 75 2.54 -2.59 -1.89
N ILE A 76 1.75 -1.75 -2.55
CA ILE A 76 2.26 -0.55 -3.23
C ILE A 76 1.45 0.68 -2.85
N ALA A 77 2.15 1.77 -2.54
CA ALA A 77 1.57 3.07 -2.25
C ALA A 77 2.18 4.16 -3.12
N GLY A 78 1.35 5.10 -3.58
CA GLY A 78 1.78 6.19 -4.45
C GLY A 78 0.89 6.35 -5.67
N ALA A 79 1.48 6.75 -6.80
CA ALA A 79 0.77 6.95 -8.07
C ALA A 79 0.30 5.60 -8.63
N ALA A 80 -1.02 5.44 -8.80
CA ALA A 80 -1.65 4.15 -9.08
C ALA A 80 -1.09 3.44 -10.33
N GLY A 81 -0.95 4.15 -11.45
CA GLY A 81 -0.41 3.57 -12.69
C GLY A 81 1.00 3.00 -12.52
N PRO A 82 2.00 3.83 -12.15
CA PRO A 82 3.36 3.38 -11.86
C PRO A 82 3.45 2.29 -10.79
N CYS A 83 2.61 2.35 -9.75
CA CYS A 83 2.48 1.29 -8.76
C CYS A 83 2.12 -0.04 -9.43
N MET A 84 1.00 -0.09 -10.17
CA MET A 84 0.51 -1.31 -10.82
C MET A 84 1.55 -1.91 -11.78
N GLU A 85 2.25 -1.05 -12.51
CA GLU A 85 3.32 -1.46 -13.40
C GLU A 85 4.49 -2.09 -12.63
N MET A 86 4.96 -1.44 -11.56
CA MET A 86 6.06 -1.98 -10.74
C MET A 86 5.71 -3.35 -10.15
N ALA A 87 4.48 -3.52 -9.63
CA ALA A 87 4.05 -4.81 -9.08
C ALA A 87 4.03 -5.93 -10.13
N LYS A 88 3.52 -5.62 -11.33
CA LYS A 88 3.48 -6.56 -12.44
C LYS A 88 4.90 -6.92 -12.92
N LEU A 89 5.76 -5.93 -13.13
CA LEU A 89 7.13 -6.14 -13.60
C LEU A 89 7.93 -6.95 -12.59
N PHE A 90 7.77 -6.69 -11.29
CA PHE A 90 8.50 -7.40 -10.25
C PHE A 90 8.12 -8.89 -10.23
N GLY A 91 6.81 -9.22 -10.26
CA GLY A 91 6.37 -10.61 -10.34
C GLY A 91 6.91 -11.35 -11.58
N ILE A 92 6.88 -10.69 -12.75
CA ILE A 92 7.44 -11.22 -13.99
C ILE A 92 8.95 -11.45 -13.87
N GLU A 93 9.69 -10.52 -13.27
CA GLU A 93 11.13 -10.64 -13.11
C GLU A 93 11.52 -11.81 -12.20
N LEU A 94 10.78 -12.02 -11.10
CA LEU A 94 10.99 -13.17 -10.21
C LEU A 94 10.70 -14.50 -10.91
N GLU A 95 9.58 -14.57 -11.63
CA GLU A 95 9.20 -15.76 -12.40
C GLU A 95 10.21 -16.03 -13.53
N HIS A 96 10.70 -14.98 -14.19
CA HIS A 96 11.71 -15.09 -15.23
C HIS A 96 13.03 -15.63 -14.68
N TYR A 97 13.49 -15.11 -13.54
CA TYR A 97 14.68 -15.61 -12.86
C TYR A 97 14.55 -17.10 -12.52
N GLU A 98 13.44 -17.50 -11.90
CA GLU A 98 13.21 -18.89 -11.50
C GLU A 98 13.19 -19.84 -12.71
N LYS A 99 12.64 -19.40 -13.84
CA LYS A 99 12.65 -20.19 -15.10
C LYS A 99 14.03 -20.34 -15.72
N LEU A 100 14.92 -19.36 -15.56
CA LEU A 100 16.27 -19.41 -16.12
C LEU A 100 17.24 -20.22 -15.25
N ASP A 101 17.23 -19.96 -13.95
CA ASP A 101 18.18 -20.56 -13.01
C ASP A 101 17.66 -21.88 -12.40
N GLY A 102 16.37 -22.20 -12.61
CA GLY A 102 15.70 -23.39 -12.09
C GLY A 102 15.45 -23.36 -10.58
N VAL A 103 15.80 -22.26 -9.91
CA VAL A 103 15.60 -22.06 -8.47
C VAL A 103 15.11 -20.64 -8.20
N PRO A 104 14.22 -20.44 -7.22
CA PRO A 104 13.78 -19.11 -6.85
C PRO A 104 14.90 -18.34 -6.12
N LEU A 105 14.88 -17.01 -6.25
CA LEU A 105 15.73 -16.13 -5.43
C LEU A 105 15.47 -16.36 -3.94
N SER A 106 16.48 -16.10 -3.12
CA SER A 106 16.29 -15.99 -1.66
C SER A 106 15.35 -14.82 -1.33
N CYS A 107 14.70 -14.85 -0.17
CA CYS A 107 13.86 -13.74 0.29
C CYS A 107 14.61 -12.39 0.24
N GLU A 108 15.88 -12.40 0.68
CA GLU A 108 16.74 -11.22 0.61
C GLU A 108 17.10 -10.82 -0.83
N GLY A 109 17.34 -11.79 -1.73
CA GLY A 109 17.60 -11.54 -3.15
C GLY A 109 16.41 -10.88 -3.85
N LYS A 110 15.20 -11.35 -3.57
CA LYS A 110 13.94 -10.74 -4.04
C LYS A 110 13.82 -9.31 -3.54
N ALA A 111 14.05 -9.09 -2.24
CA ALA A 111 13.98 -7.77 -1.64
C ALA A 111 15.05 -6.80 -2.21
N ASN A 112 16.26 -7.28 -2.49
CA ASN A 112 17.31 -6.50 -3.15
C ASN A 112 16.92 -6.14 -4.59
N ARG A 113 16.30 -7.07 -5.32
CA ARG A 113 15.84 -6.83 -6.69
C ARG A 113 14.80 -5.72 -6.74
N LEU A 114 13.81 -5.78 -5.85
CA LEU A 114 12.80 -4.72 -5.73
C LEU A 114 13.43 -3.36 -5.41
N GLY A 115 14.45 -3.31 -4.54
CA GLY A 115 15.18 -2.08 -4.24
C GLY A 115 15.86 -1.46 -5.48
N GLN A 116 16.38 -2.30 -6.38
CA GLN A 116 16.92 -1.83 -7.67
C GLN A 116 15.84 -1.24 -8.57
N MET A 117 14.65 -1.84 -8.61
CA MET A 117 13.51 -1.29 -9.36
C MET A 117 13.05 0.04 -8.78
N VAL A 118 12.98 0.17 -7.45
CA VAL A 118 12.64 1.44 -6.78
C VAL A 118 13.68 2.51 -7.11
N LYS A 119 14.97 2.18 -7.05
CA LYS A 119 16.05 3.09 -7.44
C LYS A 119 15.92 3.53 -8.90
N ALA A 120 15.60 2.61 -9.80
CA ALA A 120 15.40 2.91 -11.22
C ALA A 120 14.20 3.85 -11.46
N ASN A 121 13.21 3.85 -10.56
CA ASN A 121 12.06 4.75 -10.61
C ASN A 121 12.34 6.17 -10.08
N LEU A 122 13.53 6.46 -9.53
CA LEU A 122 13.87 7.76 -8.95
C LEU A 122 13.59 8.97 -9.90
N PRO A 123 13.85 8.91 -11.22
CA PRO A 123 13.49 10.00 -12.13
C PRO A 123 11.98 10.31 -12.16
N MET A 124 11.13 9.28 -12.06
CA MET A 124 9.66 9.44 -11.99
C MET A 124 9.23 10.01 -10.64
N VAL A 125 9.89 9.61 -9.55
CA VAL A 125 9.68 10.19 -8.21
C VAL A 125 9.92 11.71 -8.22
N ILE A 126 11.00 12.17 -8.88
CA ILE A 126 11.31 13.61 -9.01
C ILE A 126 10.19 14.36 -9.74
N GLN A 127 9.47 13.69 -10.65
CA GLN A 127 8.32 14.24 -11.36
C GLN A 127 7.01 14.19 -10.56
N GLY A 128 7.03 13.62 -9.35
CA GLY A 128 5.86 13.46 -8.47
C GLY A 128 5.16 12.11 -8.58
N LEU A 129 5.66 11.19 -9.42
CA LEU A 129 5.12 9.84 -9.62
C LEU A 129 5.74 8.86 -8.63
N VAL A 130 5.49 9.11 -7.35
CA VAL A 130 6.09 8.32 -6.25
C VAL A 130 5.53 6.91 -6.25
N VAL A 131 6.39 5.92 -6.04
CA VAL A 131 6.01 4.52 -5.76
C VAL A 131 6.85 4.03 -4.60
N ILE A 132 6.18 3.69 -3.49
CA ILE A 132 6.79 3.09 -2.30
C ILE A 132 6.19 1.70 -2.11
N PRO A 133 6.95 0.63 -2.37
CA PRO A 133 6.50 -0.72 -2.06
C PRO A 133 6.76 -1.08 -0.59
N LEU A 134 5.99 -2.05 -0.12
CA LEU A 134 6.23 -2.83 1.08
C LEU A 134 6.31 -4.29 0.67
N PHE A 135 7.45 -4.93 0.87
CA PHE A 135 7.66 -6.33 0.48
C PHE A 135 7.56 -7.23 1.70
N VAL A 136 6.90 -8.37 1.53
CA VAL A 136 6.86 -9.45 2.52
C VAL A 136 7.20 -10.77 1.87
N GLY A 137 7.86 -11.65 2.62
CA GLY A 137 8.13 -13.00 2.16
C GLY A 137 8.30 -13.95 3.33
N PHE A 138 8.12 -15.25 3.05
CA PHE A 138 8.46 -16.30 3.98
C PHE A 138 9.85 -16.86 3.62
N ASP A 139 10.79 -16.76 4.57
CA ASP A 139 12.13 -17.31 4.40
C ASP A 139 12.11 -18.79 4.74
N LEU A 140 12.12 -19.65 3.72
CA LEU A 140 12.10 -21.10 3.89
C LEU A 140 13.31 -21.65 4.65
N LYS A 141 14.45 -20.95 4.68
CA LYS A 141 15.62 -21.41 5.43
C LYS A 141 15.49 -21.10 6.91
N GLN A 142 14.98 -19.91 7.23
CA GLN A 142 14.84 -19.43 8.61
C GLN A 142 13.47 -19.79 9.23
N GLN A 143 12.52 -20.28 8.41
CA GLN A 143 11.15 -20.62 8.81
C GLN A 143 10.40 -19.43 9.44
N GLU A 144 10.57 -18.23 8.87
CA GLU A 144 9.92 -17.02 9.38
C GLU A 144 9.43 -16.07 8.28
N GLY A 145 8.39 -15.31 8.61
CA GLY A 145 7.96 -14.15 7.82
C GLY A 145 8.95 -12.99 7.97
N ARG A 146 9.23 -12.29 6.86
CA ARG A 146 10.13 -11.15 6.79
C ARG A 146 9.44 -9.97 6.11
N ILE A 147 9.73 -8.76 6.57
CA ILE A 147 9.15 -7.50 6.09
C ILE A 147 10.28 -6.58 5.66
N PHE A 148 10.17 -6.00 4.47
CA PHE A 148 11.15 -5.07 3.94
C PHE A 148 10.46 -3.79 3.47
N LYS A 149 10.93 -2.65 3.98
CA LYS A 149 10.53 -1.33 3.52
C LYS A 149 11.59 -0.71 2.61
N TYR A 150 11.16 0.27 1.83
CA TYR A 150 12.00 0.98 0.88
C TYR A 150 11.88 2.48 1.04
N ASP A 151 12.99 3.18 0.81
CA ASP A 151 12.96 4.62 0.54
C ASP A 151 12.94 4.90 -0.97
N VAL A 152 12.69 6.16 -1.33
CA VAL A 152 12.61 6.62 -2.73
C VAL A 152 13.92 6.45 -3.52
N THR A 153 15.05 6.27 -2.84
CA THR A 153 16.38 6.07 -3.46
C THR A 153 16.70 4.60 -3.71
N GLY A 154 15.79 3.70 -3.30
CA GLY A 154 15.96 2.25 -3.38
C GLY A 154 16.72 1.65 -2.20
N GLY A 155 16.91 2.41 -1.12
CA GLY A 155 17.40 1.87 0.15
C GLY A 155 16.43 0.83 0.69
N LYS A 156 16.93 -0.38 0.95
CA LYS A 156 16.15 -1.52 1.48
C LYS A 156 16.45 -1.69 2.96
N TYR A 157 15.41 -1.76 3.78
CA TYR A 157 15.52 -1.94 5.23
C TYR A 157 14.58 -3.05 5.69
N GLU A 158 15.09 -3.96 6.51
CA GLU A 158 14.28 -5.00 7.12
C GLU A 158 13.62 -4.49 8.39
N GLU A 159 12.32 -4.78 8.54
CA GLU A 159 11.53 -4.45 9.71
C GLU A 159 11.21 -5.73 10.48
N THR A 160 11.37 -5.71 11.80
CA THR A 160 11.34 -6.92 12.61
C THR A 160 9.93 -7.42 12.92
N GLU A 161 8.96 -6.52 13.03
CA GLU A 161 7.64 -6.83 13.61
C GLU A 161 6.50 -6.39 12.69
N TYR A 162 6.50 -5.14 12.24
CA TYR A 162 5.45 -4.59 11.39
C TYR A 162 5.93 -3.35 10.66
N HIS A 163 5.22 -2.97 9.60
CA HIS A 163 5.39 -1.68 8.97
C HIS A 163 4.12 -1.26 8.23
N ALA A 164 3.97 0.03 7.96
CA ALA A 164 2.93 0.53 7.07
C ALA A 164 3.46 1.69 6.22
N VAL A 165 2.94 1.84 5.01
CA VAL A 165 3.32 2.90 4.06
C VAL A 165 2.06 3.47 3.39
N GLY A 166 2.23 4.65 2.79
CA GLY A 166 1.15 5.42 2.19
C GLY A 166 0.62 6.53 3.11
N SER A 167 -0.45 7.21 2.69
CA SER A 167 -0.98 8.43 3.31
C SER A 167 -1.42 8.21 4.77
N GLY A 168 -2.18 7.15 5.06
CA GLY A 168 -2.57 6.77 6.43
C GLY A 168 -1.59 5.82 7.11
N GLY A 169 -0.42 5.59 6.51
CA GLY A 169 0.59 4.67 7.07
C GLY A 169 1.11 5.09 8.44
N LYS A 170 1.11 6.39 8.75
CA LYS A 170 1.48 6.89 10.09
C LYS A 170 0.47 6.42 11.13
N ASP A 171 -0.81 6.64 10.89
CA ASP A 171 -1.89 6.32 11.83
C ASP A 171 -2.02 4.81 12.00
N ALA A 172 -1.91 4.04 10.91
CA ALA A 172 -1.85 2.59 10.97
C ALA A 172 -0.69 2.10 11.87
N ARG A 173 0.52 2.67 11.75
CA ARG A 173 1.66 2.29 12.61
C ARG A 173 1.43 2.62 14.08
N VAL A 174 0.70 3.69 14.39
CA VAL A 174 0.36 4.04 15.79
C VAL A 174 -0.56 2.96 16.36
N THR A 175 -1.63 2.60 15.66
CA THR A 175 -2.55 1.53 16.10
C THR A 175 -1.84 0.20 16.27
N ILE A 176 -0.97 -0.17 15.32
CA ILE A 176 -0.19 -1.41 15.43
C ILE A 176 0.73 -1.34 16.66
N LYS A 177 1.45 -0.24 16.86
CA LYS A 177 2.37 -0.08 18.00
C LYS A 177 1.69 -0.27 19.36
N GLU A 178 0.46 0.22 19.51
CA GLU A 178 -0.27 0.13 20.78
C GLU A 178 -0.76 -1.29 21.11
N ARG A 179 -1.06 -2.08 20.08
CA ARG A 179 -1.77 -3.36 20.23
C ARG A 179 -0.91 -4.57 19.88
N PHE A 180 0.22 -4.37 19.22
CA PHE A 180 1.14 -5.44 18.87
C PHE A 180 1.75 -6.06 20.13
N HIS A 181 1.84 -7.39 20.11
CA HIS A 181 2.68 -8.15 21.01
C HIS A 181 3.38 -9.24 20.23
N LYS A 182 4.46 -9.78 20.79
CA LYS A 182 5.16 -10.91 20.18
C LYS A 182 4.26 -12.15 20.15
N ASN A 183 4.52 -13.04 19.20
CA ASN A 183 3.82 -14.32 19.04
C ASN A 183 2.31 -14.18 18.78
N LEU A 184 1.90 -13.16 18.02
CA LEU A 184 0.54 -13.11 17.48
C LEU A 184 0.23 -14.42 16.73
N SER A 185 -0.97 -14.92 16.93
CA SER A 185 -1.56 -15.90 16.03
C SER A 185 -1.97 -15.25 14.71
N GLN A 186 -2.22 -16.06 13.67
CA GLN A 186 -2.68 -15.56 12.38
C GLN A 186 -3.98 -14.74 12.49
N PRO A 187 -5.06 -15.19 13.18
CA PRO A 187 -6.28 -14.39 13.31
C PRO A 187 -6.06 -13.07 14.06
N GLU A 188 -5.20 -13.05 15.09
CA GLU A 188 -4.87 -11.81 15.81
C GLU A 188 -4.13 -10.82 14.91
N ALA A 189 -3.21 -11.29 14.06
CA ALA A 189 -2.50 -10.43 13.12
C ALA A 189 -3.42 -9.86 12.03
N ILE A 190 -4.38 -10.65 11.52
CA ILE A 190 -5.42 -10.18 10.59
C ILE A 190 -6.29 -9.11 11.27
N SER A 191 -6.78 -9.39 12.47
CA SER A 191 -7.60 -8.45 13.24
C SER A 191 -6.85 -7.15 13.55
N LEU A 192 -5.57 -7.24 13.93
CA LEU A 192 -4.71 -6.08 14.16
C LEU A 192 -4.52 -5.26 12.88
N GLY A 193 -4.29 -5.91 11.74
CA GLY A 193 -4.18 -5.24 10.45
C GLY A 193 -5.47 -4.52 10.05
N LEU A 194 -6.63 -5.15 10.26
CA LEU A 194 -7.93 -4.54 10.01
C LEU A 194 -8.20 -3.34 10.92
N GLN A 195 -7.93 -3.47 12.22
CA GLN A 195 -8.03 -2.37 13.18
C GLN A 195 -7.16 -1.17 12.76
N ALA A 196 -5.94 -1.44 12.27
CA ALA A 196 -5.04 -0.40 11.81
C ALA A 196 -5.54 0.31 10.54
N ILE A 197 -6.12 -0.40 9.57
CA ILE A 197 -6.77 0.23 8.40
C ILE A 197 -7.98 1.06 8.83
N LEU A 198 -8.82 0.53 9.73
CA LEU A 198 -9.98 1.24 10.27
C LEU A 198 -9.59 2.55 10.95
N SER A 199 -8.60 2.53 11.83
CA SER A 199 -8.07 3.75 12.48
C SER A 199 -7.46 4.72 11.46
N ALA A 200 -6.71 4.22 10.47
CA ALA A 200 -6.16 5.08 9.44
C ALA A 200 -7.26 5.74 8.57
N ALA A 201 -8.36 5.04 8.30
CA ALA A 201 -9.49 5.54 7.53
C ALA A 201 -10.28 6.65 8.24
N GLU A 202 -10.17 6.78 9.56
CA GLU A 202 -10.82 7.84 10.34
C GLU A 202 -10.10 9.18 10.16
N GLU A 203 -8.77 9.14 10.02
CA GLU A 203 -7.92 10.34 9.98
C GLU A 203 -7.43 10.69 8.56
N ASP A 204 -7.32 9.71 7.66
CA ASP A 204 -6.79 9.89 6.30
C ASP A 204 -7.85 9.75 5.20
N LEU A 205 -8.03 10.82 4.41
CA LEU A 205 -8.93 10.84 3.25
C LEU A 205 -8.58 9.79 2.19
N GLY A 206 -7.27 9.54 2.01
CA GLY A 206 -6.74 8.59 1.03
C GLY A 206 -6.97 7.12 1.39
N THR A 207 -7.41 6.84 2.62
CA THR A 207 -7.62 5.48 3.12
C THR A 207 -9.10 5.09 3.08
N GLY A 208 -9.38 3.95 2.46
CA GLY A 208 -10.70 3.35 2.44
C GLY A 208 -10.93 2.38 3.59
N GLY A 209 -11.78 2.74 4.54
CA GLY A 209 -12.32 1.79 5.51
C GLY A 209 -13.29 0.77 4.88
N PRO A 210 -13.73 -0.25 5.63
CA PRO A 210 -14.76 -1.19 5.20
C PRO A 210 -16.07 -0.50 4.81
N ASP A 211 -16.67 -0.91 3.68
CA ASP A 211 -17.97 -0.45 3.21
C ASP A 211 -18.89 -1.66 3.03
N ALA A 212 -19.60 -2.01 4.10
CA ALA A 212 -20.49 -3.16 4.17
C ALA A 212 -21.68 -3.03 3.20
N PHE A 213 -22.16 -1.80 2.95
CA PHE A 213 -23.26 -1.57 2.01
C PHE A 213 -22.88 -1.96 0.57
N ARG A 214 -21.62 -1.76 0.19
CA ARG A 214 -21.11 -2.09 -1.15
C ARG A 214 -20.37 -3.42 -1.23
N GLY A 215 -20.17 -4.13 -0.11
CA GLY A 215 -19.30 -5.30 -0.06
C GLY A 215 -17.89 -4.95 -0.54
N ILE A 216 -17.27 -3.97 0.12
CA ILE A 216 -15.90 -3.55 -0.17
C ILE A 216 -15.11 -3.59 1.14
N TYR A 217 -14.13 -4.49 1.18
CA TYR A 217 -13.28 -4.70 2.34
C TYR A 217 -11.80 -4.60 1.95
N PRO A 218 -10.91 -4.26 2.90
CA PRO A 218 -9.46 -4.33 2.69
C PRO A 218 -9.04 -5.71 2.16
N THR A 219 -8.04 -5.76 1.29
CA THR A 219 -7.47 -7.02 0.82
C THR A 219 -6.39 -7.49 1.77
N ILE A 220 -6.38 -8.78 2.07
CA ILE A 220 -5.46 -9.38 3.03
C ILE A 220 -4.86 -10.62 2.42
N LYS A 221 -3.52 -10.70 2.42
CA LYS A 221 -2.80 -11.92 2.06
C LYS A 221 -1.98 -12.41 3.24
N ILE A 222 -2.01 -13.73 3.44
CA ILE A 222 -1.17 -14.45 4.39
C ILE A 222 0.02 -15.02 3.61
N VAL A 223 1.22 -14.87 4.16
CA VAL A 223 2.44 -15.45 3.61
C VAL A 223 3.14 -16.27 4.69
N ASP A 224 3.11 -17.59 4.52
CA ASP A 224 3.69 -18.56 5.46
C ASP A 224 4.36 -19.73 4.70
N VAL A 225 4.71 -20.80 5.42
CA VAL A 225 5.33 -21.99 4.85
C VAL A 225 4.51 -22.64 3.73
N GLN A 226 3.18 -22.53 3.77
CA GLN A 226 2.25 -23.05 2.77
C GLN A 226 2.16 -22.16 1.53
N GLY A 227 2.79 -20.98 1.58
CA GLY A 227 2.86 -20.01 0.49
C GLY A 227 1.96 -18.79 0.72
N VAL A 228 1.64 -18.11 -0.37
CA VAL A 228 0.76 -16.93 -0.37
C VAL A 228 -0.69 -17.34 -0.56
N ARG A 229 -1.58 -16.87 0.33
CA ARG A 229 -3.03 -17.09 0.25
C ARG A 229 -3.81 -15.81 0.52
N ASP A 230 -4.91 -15.66 -0.18
CA ASP A 230 -5.91 -14.63 0.10
C ASP A 230 -6.76 -15.03 1.31
N VAL A 231 -7.12 -14.05 2.14
CA VAL A 231 -8.18 -14.21 3.14
C VAL A 231 -9.51 -13.96 2.44
N GLU A 232 -10.45 -14.88 2.61
CA GLU A 232 -11.75 -14.81 1.94
C GLU A 232 -12.53 -13.56 2.38
N GLU A 233 -13.21 -12.92 1.42
CA GLU A 233 -13.93 -11.67 1.68
C GLU A 233 -14.98 -11.83 2.80
N SER A 234 -15.64 -12.98 2.88
CA SER A 234 -16.61 -13.28 3.94
C SER A 234 -15.97 -13.34 5.34
N GLU A 235 -14.72 -13.81 5.44
CA GLU A 235 -13.98 -13.82 6.70
C GLU A 235 -13.59 -12.40 7.09
N VAL A 236 -13.09 -11.61 6.13
CA VAL A 236 -12.75 -10.19 6.36
C VAL A 236 -13.98 -9.41 6.80
N ALA A 237 -15.12 -9.60 6.13
CA ALA A 237 -16.38 -8.96 6.48
C ALA A 237 -16.82 -9.29 7.91
N SER A 238 -16.81 -10.58 8.28
CA SER A 238 -17.16 -11.01 9.63
C SER A 238 -16.25 -10.40 10.70
N GLN A 239 -14.95 -10.24 10.43
CA GLN A 239 -14.04 -9.60 11.37
C GLN A 239 -14.28 -8.09 11.47
N CYS A 240 -14.56 -7.41 10.35
CA CYS A 240 -14.93 -5.99 10.37
C CYS A 240 -16.20 -5.74 11.20
N ASP A 241 -17.21 -6.61 11.08
CA ASP A 241 -18.45 -6.49 11.87
C ASP A 241 -18.20 -6.69 13.37
N GLN A 242 -17.37 -7.67 13.75
CA GLN A 242 -16.97 -7.89 15.14
C GLN A 242 -16.21 -6.68 15.70
N LEU A 243 -15.30 -6.10 14.92
CA LEU A 243 -14.55 -4.90 15.31
C LEU A 243 -15.46 -3.70 15.53
N ALA A 244 -16.44 -3.50 14.64
CA ALA A 244 -17.43 -2.43 14.77
C ALA A 244 -18.25 -2.57 16.06
N GLN A 245 -18.65 -3.79 16.43
CA GLN A 245 -19.39 -4.08 17.67
C GLN A 245 -18.54 -3.91 18.94
N SER A 246 -17.23 -4.14 18.85
CA SER A 246 -16.30 -4.05 19.99
C SER A 246 -15.88 -2.62 20.37
N ARG A 247 -16.23 -1.61 19.55
CA ARG A 247 -15.87 -0.22 19.79
C ARG A 247 -16.74 0.37 20.92
N PRO A 248 -16.13 0.84 22.03
CA PRO A 248 -16.87 1.57 23.06
C PRO A 248 -17.25 2.95 22.49
N GLY A 249 -18.50 3.08 22.03
CA GLY A 249 -19.00 4.33 21.43
C GLY A 249 -20.13 4.18 20.41
N GLY A 250 -20.62 2.96 20.14
CA GLY A 250 -21.85 2.76 19.37
C GLY A 250 -23.09 3.19 20.15
N GLU A 251 -23.29 4.50 20.33
CA GLU A 251 -24.63 5.02 20.62
C GLU A 251 -25.50 4.86 19.38
N SER A 252 -26.71 4.35 19.65
CA SER A 252 -27.79 4.11 18.70
C SER A 252 -28.37 5.39 18.11
#